data_AF-A0A0M0WXH6-F1
#
_entry.id   AF-A0A0M0WXH6-F1
#
_cell.length_a   1.000
_cell.length_b   1.000
_cell.length_c   1.000
_cell.angle_alpha   90.00
_cell.angle_beta   90.00
_cell.angle_gamma   90.00
#
_symmetry.space_group_name_H-M   'P 1'
#
loop_
_entity.id
_entity.type
_entity.pdbx_description
1 polymer ?
#
loop_
_entity_poly.entity_id
_entity_poly.type
_entity_poly.pdbx_seq_one_letter_code
_entity_poly.pdbx_strand_id
1 'polypeptide(L)' 'MKENSRLERKKQVQFAVGMAAIDGGKPSAFTQNLLNQYENGQVSSSQLKQAIVEKYTRASQ' A
#
# COMPACT_ATOMS: atom_id res chain seq x y z
N MET A 1 21.89 -5.02 -1.59
CA MET A 1 21.07 -3.88 -2.09
C MET A 1 19.56 -4.12 -2.04
N LYS A 2 19.02 -5.35 -2.22
CA LYS A 2 17.56 -5.59 -2.21
C LYS A 2 16.89 -5.51 -0.82
N GLU A 3 17.59 -5.86 0.25
CA GLU A 3 17.05 -5.82 1.63
C GLU A 3 16.82 -4.38 2.14
N ASN A 4 17.72 -3.45 1.81
CA ASN A 4 17.56 -2.04 2.16
C ASN A 4 16.27 -1.47 1.55
N SER A 5 16.00 -1.77 0.27
CA SER A 5 14.77 -1.31 -0.40
C SER A 5 13.50 -1.92 0.19
N ARG A 6 13.52 -3.19 0.64
CA ARG A 6 12.38 -3.80 1.34
C ARG A 6 12.12 -3.13 2.68
N LEU A 7 13.17 -2.88 3.46
CA LEU A 7 13.06 -2.21 4.76
C LEU A 7 12.50 -0.79 4.61
N GLU A 8 12.95 -0.04 3.61
CA GLU A 8 12.41 1.29 3.33
C GLU A 8 10.93 1.26 2.95
N ARG A 9 10.52 0.34 2.07
CA ARG A 9 9.10 0.17 1.71
C ARG A 9 8.26 -0.22 2.93
N LYS A 10 8.76 -1.10 3.80
CA LYS A 10 8.09 -1.46 5.05
C LYS A 10 7.87 -0.26 5.97
N LYS A 11 8.90 0.58 6.15
CA LYS A 11 8.77 1.81 6.94
C LYS A 11 7.72 2.76 6.36
N GLN A 12 7.70 2.92 5.04
CA GLN A 12 6.68 3.74 4.35
C GLN A 12 5.27 3.20 4.57
N VAL A 13 5.07 1.88 4.44
CA VAL A 13 3.77 1.23 4.65
C VAL A 13 3.31 1.38 6.10
N GLN A 14 4.17 1.09 7.06
CA GLN A 14 3.84 1.23 8.48
C GLN A 14 3.49 2.68 8.85
N PHE A 15 4.22 3.65 8.29
CA PHE A 15 3.93 5.06 8.49
C PHE A 15 2.55 5.44 7.94
N ALA A 16 2.25 5.07 6.68
CA ALA A 16 0.97 5.39 6.06
C ALA A 16 -0.21 4.72 6.78
N VAL A 17 -0.07 3.45 7.18
CA VAL A 17 -1.09 2.73 7.96
C VAL A 17 -1.27 3.35 9.34
N GLY A 18 -0.19 3.75 10.00
CA GLY A 18 -0.22 4.45 11.28
C GLY A 18 -0.96 5.78 11.20
N MET A 19 -0.65 6.60 10.18
CA MET A 19 -1.36 7.86 9.91
C MET A 19 -2.86 7.63 9.69
N ALA A 20 -3.21 6.65 8.85
CA ALA A 20 -4.63 6.33 8.61
C ALA A 20 -5.33 5.85 9.89
N ALA A 21 -4.64 5.11 10.76
CA ALA A 21 -5.21 4.62 12.02
C ALA A 21 -5.48 5.74 13.04
N ILE A 22 -4.69 6.82 13.04
CA ILE A 22 -4.96 8.03 13.85
C ILE A 22 -6.32 8.62 13.48
N ASP A 23 -6.63 8.64 12.20
CA ASP A 23 -7.93 9.10 11.67
C ASP A 23 -9.05 8.04 11.79
N GLY A 24 -8.82 6.94 12.52
CA GLY A 24 -9.76 5.83 12.68
C GLY A 24 -9.89 4.91 11.45
N GLY A 25 -9.11 5.16 10.42
CA GLY A 25 -9.07 4.36 9.19
C GLY A 25 -8.35 3.02 9.38
N LYS A 26 -8.85 1.98 8.71
CA LYS A 26 -8.16 0.68 8.61
C LYS A 26 -8.09 0.24 7.16
N PRO A 27 -6.93 -0.23 6.68
CA PRO A 27 -6.82 -0.72 5.32
C PRO A 27 -7.71 -1.96 5.13
N SER A 28 -8.42 -2.00 4.01
CA SER A 28 -9.21 -3.17 3.61
C SER A 28 -8.31 -4.38 3.33
N ALA A 29 -8.88 -5.59 3.28
CA ALA A 29 -8.13 -6.80 2.91
C ALA A 29 -7.43 -6.66 1.54
N PHE A 30 -8.08 -5.99 0.57
CA PHE A 30 -7.49 -5.66 -0.72
C PHE A 30 -6.25 -4.77 -0.55
N THR A 31 -6.39 -3.67 0.20
CA THR A 31 -5.30 -2.71 0.44
C THR A 31 -4.14 -3.37 1.18
N GLN A 32 -4.42 -4.20 2.20
CA GLN A 32 -3.40 -4.92 2.95
C GLN A 32 -2.57 -5.87 2.05
N ASN A 33 -3.24 -6.65 1.20
CA ASN A 33 -2.56 -7.55 0.27
C ASN A 33 -1.69 -6.77 -0.73
N LEU A 34 -2.21 -5.66 -1.25
CA LEU A 34 -1.49 -4.82 -2.20
C LEU A 34 -0.26 -4.14 -1.57
N LEU A 35 -0.37 -3.69 -0.32
CA LEU A 35 0.77 -3.14 0.43
C LEU A 35 1.85 -4.19 0.69
N ASN A 36 1.48 -5.43 1.04
CA ASN A 36 2.44 -6.52 1.21
C ASN A 36 3.19 -6.84 -0.10
N GLN A 37 2.50 -6.83 -1.24
CA GLN A 37 3.14 -6.99 -2.55
C GLN A 37 4.12 -5.86 -2.85
N TYR A 38 3.78 -4.63 -2.47
CA TYR A 38 4.68 -3.48 -2.61
C TYR A 38 5.92 -3.63 -1.73
N GLU A 39 5.77 -4.00 -0.46
CA GLU A 39 6.88 -4.23 0.47
C GLU A 39 7.87 -5.27 -0.09
N ASN A 40 7.35 -6.39 -0.59
CA ASN A 40 8.14 -7.46 -1.19
C ASN A 40 8.72 -7.10 -2.58
N GLY A 41 8.32 -5.96 -3.15
CA GLY A 41 8.79 -5.49 -4.46
C GLY A 41 8.19 -6.22 -5.64
N GLN A 42 7.06 -6.89 -5.44
CA GLN A 42 6.29 -7.55 -6.49
C GLN A 42 5.53 -6.53 -7.35
N VAL A 43 5.21 -5.37 -6.77
CA VAL A 43 4.61 -4.23 -7.47
C VAL A 43 5.43 -2.97 -7.23
N SER A 44 5.53 -2.12 -8.26
CA SER A 44 6.12 -0.79 -8.16
C SER A 44 5.16 0.22 -7.52
N SER A 45 5.67 1.38 -7.11
CA SER A 45 4.84 2.47 -6.57
C SER A 45 3.78 2.95 -7.58
N SER A 46 4.08 2.94 -8.88
CA SER A 46 3.12 3.31 -9.93
C SER A 46 1.99 2.29 -10.04
N GLN A 47 2.32 0.99 -10.01
CA GLN A 47 1.33 -0.09 -10.04
C GLN A 47 0.46 -0.11 -8.78
N LEU A 48 1.06 0.13 -7.60
CA LEU A 48 0.34 0.29 -6.34
C LEU A 48 -0.70 1.41 -6.44
N LYS A 49 -0.30 2.60 -6.90
CA LYS A 49 -1.21 3.75 -7.06
C LYS A 49 -2.33 3.43 -8.06
N GLN A 50 -1.98 2.87 -9.21
CA GLN A 50 -2.95 2.53 -10.24
C GLN A 50 -4.00 1.53 -9.72
N ALA A 51 -3.58 0.46 -9.04
CA ALA A 51 -4.49 -0.54 -8.49
C ALA A 51 -5.43 0.03 -7.41
N ILE A 52 -4.95 0.97 -6.58
CA ILE A 52 -5.81 1.70 -5.64
C ILE A 52 -6.83 2.54 -6.39
N VAL A 53 -6.39 3.36 -7.35
CA VAL A 53 -7.29 4.20 -8.15
C VAL A 53 -8.34 3.33 -8.83
N GLU A 54 -7.94 2.29 -9.56
CA GLU A 54 -8.87 1.39 -10.26
C GLU A 54 -9.90 0.75 -9.31
N LYS A 55 -9.49 0.32 -8.11
CA LYS A 55 -10.40 -0.30 -7.15
C LYS A 55 -11.47 0.66 -6.63
N TYR A 56 -11.07 1.90 -6.32
CA TYR A 56 -11.96 2.86 -5.65
C TYR A 56 -12.66 3.83 -6.60
N THR A 57 -12.16 4.02 -7.83
CA THR A 57 -12.86 4.79 -8.88
C THR A 57 -13.89 3.94 -9.62
N ARG A 58 -13.64 2.64 -9.86
CA ARG A 58 -14.66 1.74 -10.44
C ARG A 58 -15.83 1.46 -9.50
N ALA A 59 -15.68 1.70 -8.20
CA ALA A 59 -16.77 1.58 -7.23
C ALA A 59 -17.76 2.76 -7.29
N SER A 60 -17.49 3.79 -8.11
CA SER A 60 -18.35 4.98 -8.27
C SER A 60 -19.13 5.03 -9.59
N GLN A 61 -19.23 3.90 -10.32
CA GLN A 61 -20.10 3.77 -11.49
C GLN A 61 -21.34 2.94 -11.19
#